data_AF-A0A9Q0ZTY4-F1
#
_entry.id   AF-A0A9Q0ZTY4-F1
#
_cell.length_a   1.000
_cell.length_b   1.000
_cell.length_c   1.000
_cell.angle_alpha   90.00
_cell.angle_beta   90.00
_cell.angle_gamma   90.00
#
_symmetry.space_group_name_H-M   'P 1'
#
loop_
_entity.id
_entity.type
_entity.pdbx_description
1 polymer ?
#
loop_
_entity_poly.entity_id
_entity_poly.type
_entity_poly.pdbx_seq_one_letter_code
_entity_poly.pdbx_strand_id
1 'polypeptide(L)'
;MDQSPMPWHLVFDDQRKQIIMLWHLCHVSIIHRTQFYLLFRGEPGDQIYLEVELRRLTWLEQHLAELGNASPALLGDEPASSVSSSIKALRQEREYLAKRVNSKLTVDEREMLYVKWEIPPGGKQRRLQLVNKLWTDPLNMQHVKESAEIVAKLVGFCESGEHVSKEMFELNFANPCDKKTWMGWNLISNLLNL
;
A
#
# COMPACT_ATOMS: atom_id res chain seq x y z
N MET A 1 -37.94 -3.65 -15.15
CA MET A 1 -37.68 -2.53 -14.24
C MET A 1 -36.37 -1.93 -14.70
N ASP A 2 -36.41 -0.73 -15.31
CA ASP A 2 -35.19 -0.01 -15.67
C ASP A 2 -34.46 0.39 -14.39
N GLN A 3 -33.39 -0.34 -14.06
CA GLN A 3 -32.45 0.13 -13.07
C GLN A 3 -31.69 1.30 -13.69
N SER A 4 -32.05 2.51 -13.30
CA SER A 4 -31.20 3.68 -13.57
C SER A 4 -29.79 3.34 -13.09
N PRO A 5 -28.75 3.49 -13.91
CA PRO A 5 -27.39 3.17 -13.52
C PRO A 5 -27.02 3.96 -12.26
N MET A 6 -26.42 3.27 -11.29
CA MET A 6 -26.00 3.89 -10.03
C MET A 6 -25.02 5.04 -10.34
N PRO A 7 -25.15 6.20 -9.68
CA PRO A 7 -24.22 7.31 -9.87
C PRO A 7 -22.77 6.88 -9.66
N TRP A 8 -21.89 7.26 -10.60
CA TRP A 8 -20.47 6.86 -10.60
C TRP A 8 -19.76 7.13 -9.25
N HIS A 9 -20.01 8.28 -8.62
CA HIS A 9 -19.40 8.61 -7.33
C HIS A 9 -19.69 7.59 -6.23
N LEU A 10 -20.90 7.00 -6.20
CA LEU A 10 -21.26 5.97 -5.23
C LEU A 10 -20.53 4.66 -5.52
N VAL A 11 -20.45 4.29 -6.80
CA VAL A 11 -19.71 3.09 -7.25
C VAL A 11 -18.23 3.23 -6.93
N PHE A 12 -17.65 4.39 -7.21
CA PHE A 12 -16.27 4.72 -6.90
C PHE A 12 -15.97 4.60 -5.40
N ASP A 13 -16.81 5.20 -4.55
CA ASP A 13 -16.61 5.16 -3.10
C ASP A 13 -16.69 3.73 -2.55
N ASP A 14 -17.61 2.92 -3.06
CA ASP A 14 -17.75 1.51 -2.66
C ASP A 14 -16.54 0.67 -3.11
N GLN A 15 -16.16 0.77 -4.39
CA GLN A 15 -15.00 0.08 -4.93
C GLN A 15 -13.70 0.49 -4.22
N ARG A 16 -13.53 1.79 -3.92
CA ARG A 16 -12.37 2.30 -3.18
C ARG A 16 -12.27 1.69 -1.79
N LYS A 17 -13.39 1.59 -1.07
CA LYS A 17 -13.43 0.92 0.25
C LYS A 17 -13.09 -0.56 0.14
N GLN A 18 -13.62 -1.25 -0.87
CA GLN A 18 -13.32 -2.66 -1.13
C GLN A 18 -11.83 -2.88 -1.41
N ILE A 19 -11.23 -2.06 -2.27
CA ILE A 19 -9.79 -2.08 -2.55
C ILE A 19 -8.97 -1.87 -1.27
N ILE A 20 -9.33 -0.89 -0.45
CA ILE A 20 -8.63 -0.60 0.82
C ILE A 20 -8.70 -1.80 1.78
N MET A 21 -9.86 -2.45 1.86
CA MET A 21 -10.03 -3.66 2.67
C MET A 21 -9.15 -4.81 2.16
N LEU A 22 -9.19 -5.08 0.86
CA LEU A 22 -8.40 -6.14 0.24
C LEU A 22 -6.89 -5.87 0.35
N TRP A 23 -6.44 -4.62 0.24
CA TRP A 23 -5.04 -4.27 0.52
C TRP A 23 -4.61 -4.64 1.93
N HIS A 24 -5.49 -4.43 2.91
CA HIS A 24 -5.24 -4.80 4.29
C HIS A 24 -5.11 -6.32 4.44
N LEU A 25 -6.11 -7.08 3.96
CA LEU A 25 -6.15 -8.55 4.02
C LEU A 25 -4.96 -9.20 3.30
N CYS A 26 -4.61 -8.69 2.13
CA CYS A 26 -3.54 -9.22 1.29
C CYS A 26 -2.15 -8.66 1.61
N HIS A 27 -2.00 -7.90 2.70
CA HIS A 27 -0.71 -7.32 3.14
C HIS A 27 0.02 -6.51 2.06
N VAL A 28 -0.73 -5.82 1.19
CA VAL A 28 -0.16 -5.06 0.06
C VAL A 28 0.75 -3.93 0.55
N SER A 29 1.80 -3.60 -0.19
CA SER A 29 2.73 -2.50 0.10
C SER A 29 2.01 -1.20 0.48
N ILE A 30 2.45 -0.56 1.57
CA ILE A 30 1.97 0.74 2.05
C ILE A 30 2.25 1.85 1.03
N ILE A 31 3.39 1.76 0.34
CA ILE A 31 3.76 2.71 -0.71
C ILE A 31 2.78 2.57 -1.88
N HIS A 32 2.49 1.35 -2.34
CA HIS A 32 1.49 1.10 -3.38
C HIS A 32 0.10 1.61 -3.00
N ARG A 33 -0.38 1.29 -1.79
CA ARG A 33 -1.66 1.81 -1.25
C ARG A 33 -1.72 3.34 -1.36
N THR A 34 -0.64 4.00 -0.96
CA THR A 34 -0.53 5.47 -0.96
C THR A 34 -0.53 6.05 -2.37
N GLN A 35 0.24 5.46 -3.28
CA GLN A 35 0.28 5.90 -4.68
C GLN A 35 -1.10 5.82 -5.33
N PHE A 36 -1.71 4.63 -5.28
CA PHE A 36 -3.02 4.39 -5.88
C PHE A 36 -4.07 5.34 -5.28
N TYR A 37 -4.10 5.47 -3.94
CA TYR A 37 -5.04 6.34 -3.25
C TYR A 37 -4.92 7.82 -3.68
N LEU A 38 -3.71 8.32 -3.89
CA LEU A 38 -3.51 9.73 -4.26
C LEU A 38 -3.78 10.00 -5.75
N LEU A 39 -3.55 9.01 -6.61
CA LEU A 39 -3.71 9.10 -8.06
C LEU A 39 -5.17 9.02 -8.51
N PHE A 40 -5.94 8.09 -7.94
CA PHE A 40 -7.32 7.84 -8.34
C PHE A 40 -8.28 8.52 -7.37
N ARG A 41 -9.02 9.51 -7.86
CA ARG A 41 -9.82 10.45 -7.04
C ARG A 41 -11.31 10.45 -7.38
N GLY A 42 -11.72 9.62 -8.34
CA GLY A 42 -13.13 9.46 -8.71
C GLY A 42 -13.47 10.12 -10.03
N GLU A 43 -12.48 10.38 -10.88
CA GLU A 43 -12.75 10.79 -12.26
C GLU A 43 -13.30 9.58 -13.04
N PRO A 44 -14.20 9.76 -14.03
CA PRO A 44 -14.73 8.63 -14.81
C PRO A 44 -13.65 7.75 -15.45
N GLY A 45 -12.51 8.34 -15.82
CA GLY A 45 -11.34 7.60 -16.35
C GLY A 45 -10.63 6.71 -15.33
N ASP A 46 -10.92 6.85 -14.03
CA ASP A 46 -10.33 6.01 -12.97
C ASP A 46 -10.93 4.60 -12.97
N GLN A 47 -12.12 4.41 -13.56
CA GLN A 47 -12.88 3.16 -13.50
C GLN A 47 -12.05 1.93 -13.90
N ILE A 48 -11.35 2.01 -15.02
CA ILE A 48 -10.53 0.89 -15.51
C ILE A 48 -9.43 0.50 -14.51
N TYR A 49 -8.84 1.48 -13.82
CA TYR A 49 -7.77 1.22 -12.84
C TYR A 49 -8.31 0.57 -11.57
N LEU A 50 -9.50 0.98 -11.12
CA LEU A 50 -10.17 0.36 -9.99
C LEU A 50 -10.58 -1.09 -10.30
N GLU A 51 -11.15 -1.34 -11.48
CA GLU A 51 -11.54 -2.68 -11.91
C GLU A 51 -10.35 -3.63 -12.01
N VAL A 52 -9.24 -3.14 -12.59
CA VAL A 52 -7.99 -3.91 -12.70
C VAL A 52 -7.44 -4.26 -11.31
N GLU A 53 -7.34 -3.29 -10.41
CA GLU A 53 -6.80 -3.53 -9.07
C GLU A 53 -7.72 -4.44 -8.25
N LEU A 54 -9.04 -4.29 -8.33
CA LEU A 54 -9.98 -5.21 -7.70
C LEU A 54 -9.79 -6.65 -8.18
N ARG A 55 -9.64 -6.86 -9.48
CA ARG A 55 -9.43 -8.20 -10.05
C ARG A 55 -8.13 -8.83 -9.56
N ARG A 56 -7.05 -8.05 -9.55
CA ARG A 56 -5.74 -8.47 -9.03
C ARG A 56 -5.81 -8.82 -7.55
N LEU A 57 -6.48 -8.00 -6.74
CA LEU A 57 -6.59 -8.21 -5.30
C LEU A 57 -7.50 -9.38 -4.94
N THR A 58 -8.60 -9.58 -5.67
CA THR A 58 -9.48 -10.74 -5.49
C THR A 58 -8.74 -12.03 -5.80
N TRP A 59 -7.96 -12.05 -6.88
CA TRP A 59 -7.09 -13.19 -7.21
C TRP A 59 -6.05 -13.45 -6.10
N LEU A 60 -5.43 -12.39 -5.57
CA LEU A 60 -4.47 -12.50 -4.49
C LEU A 60 -5.11 -13.04 -3.20
N GLU A 61 -6.29 -12.56 -2.82
CA GLU A 61 -7.04 -13.03 -1.66
C GLU A 61 -7.37 -14.53 -1.76
N GLN A 62 -7.88 -14.97 -2.91
CA GLN A 62 -8.18 -16.37 -3.18
C GLN A 62 -6.93 -17.24 -3.05
N HIS A 63 -5.82 -16.81 -3.65
CA HIS A 63 -4.57 -17.56 -3.60
C HIS A 63 -3.99 -17.67 -2.17
N LEU A 64 -4.10 -16.62 -1.36
CA LEU A 64 -3.69 -16.65 0.04
C LEU A 64 -4.59 -17.58 0.87
N ALA A 65 -5.90 -17.60 0.61
CA ALA A 65 -6.85 -18.47 1.28
C ALA A 65 -6.65 -19.96 0.93
N GLU A 66 -6.40 -20.28 -0.34
CA GLU A 66 -6.09 -21.63 -0.80
C GLU A 66 -4.83 -22.19 -0.13
N LEU A 67 -3.77 -21.37 -0.04
CA LEU A 67 -2.51 -21.78 0.58
C LEU A 67 -2.61 -21.93 2.10
N GLY A 68 -3.42 -21.10 2.77
CA GLY A 68 -3.69 -21.21 4.21
C GLY A 68 -4.48 -22.46 4.59
N ASN A 69 -5.25 -23.02 3.65
CA ASN A 69 -6.04 -24.24 3.82
C ASN A 69 -5.29 -25.52 3.41
N ALA A 70 -4.11 -25.40 2.79
CA ALA A 70 -3.31 -26.55 2.38
C ALA A 70 -2.59 -27.18 3.60
N SER A 71 -2.77 -28.49 3.80
CA SER A 71 -2.12 -29.22 4.90
C SER A 71 -0.60 -29.18 4.77
N PRO A 72 0.18 -28.88 5.84
CA PRO A 72 1.64 -28.79 5.79
C PRO A 72 2.35 -30.05 5.28
N ALA A 73 1.67 -31.20 5.31
CA ALA A 73 2.22 -32.49 4.89
C ALA A 73 2.34 -32.68 3.37
N LEU A 74 1.73 -31.82 2.55
CA LEU A 74 1.75 -31.93 1.07
C LEU A 74 2.75 -30.99 0.40
N LEU A 75 3.32 -30.03 1.13
CA LEU A 75 4.24 -29.03 0.59
C LEU A 75 5.68 -29.42 0.94
N GLY A 76 6.24 -30.38 0.22
CA GLY A 76 7.68 -30.65 0.27
C GLY A 76 8.46 -29.43 -0.25
N ASP A 77 9.51 -29.02 0.47
CA ASP A 77 10.54 -28.01 0.14
C ASP A 77 10.11 -26.76 -0.65
N GLU A 78 8.83 -26.38 -0.61
CA GLU A 78 8.32 -25.18 -1.26
C GLU A 78 8.72 -23.92 -0.49
N PRO A 79 9.07 -22.84 -1.22
CA PRO A 79 9.54 -21.61 -0.60
C PRO A 79 8.47 -21.06 0.33
N ALA A 80 8.87 -20.71 1.54
CA ALA A 80 8.04 -20.17 2.62
C ALA A 80 6.72 -19.54 2.14
N SER A 81 5.60 -20.17 2.50
CA SER A 81 4.22 -19.81 2.11
C SER A 81 4.06 -18.33 1.71
N SER A 82 3.53 -18.07 0.51
CA SER A 82 3.35 -16.74 -0.09
C SER A 82 2.82 -15.68 0.91
N VAL A 83 1.92 -16.07 1.82
CA VAL A 83 1.42 -15.24 2.94
C VAL A 83 2.56 -14.74 3.85
N SER A 84 3.41 -15.65 4.36
CA SER A 84 4.55 -15.31 5.23
C SER A 84 5.53 -14.36 4.55
N SER A 85 5.76 -14.58 3.25
CA SER A 85 6.60 -13.72 2.43
C SER A 85 6.03 -12.29 2.28
N SER A 86 4.72 -12.15 2.04
CA SER A 86 4.05 -10.83 1.96
C SER A 86 4.11 -10.04 3.28
N ILE A 87 3.87 -10.72 4.41
CA ILE A 87 3.96 -10.12 5.75
C ILE A 87 5.38 -9.65 6.04
N LYS A 88 6.38 -10.48 5.68
CA LYS A 88 7.80 -10.14 5.85
C LYS A 88 8.19 -8.93 5.00
N ALA A 89 7.75 -8.87 3.75
CA ALA A 89 7.99 -7.74 2.86
C ALA A 89 7.37 -6.45 3.42
N LEU A 90 6.12 -6.51 3.91
CA LEU A 90 5.44 -5.37 4.53
C LEU A 90 6.17 -4.89 5.78
N ARG A 91 6.70 -5.81 6.61
CA ARG A 91 7.53 -5.44 7.77
C ARG A 91 8.81 -4.71 7.35
N GLN A 92 9.50 -5.20 6.33
CA GLN A 92 10.73 -4.58 5.81
C GLN A 92 10.45 -3.20 5.21
N GLU A 93 9.32 -3.03 4.53
CA GLU A 93 8.87 -1.73 4.04
C GLU A 93 8.61 -0.75 5.20
N ARG A 94 8.00 -1.19 6.30
CA ARG A 94 7.83 -0.36 7.50
C ARG A 94 9.17 0.06 8.11
N GLU A 95 10.14 -0.86 8.17
CA GLU A 95 11.49 -0.54 8.63
C GLU A 95 12.18 0.48 7.71
N TYR A 96 11.97 0.38 6.40
CA TYR A 96 12.44 1.36 5.44
C TYR A 96 11.80 2.74 5.65
N LEU A 97 10.47 2.82 5.74
CA LEU A 97 9.76 4.08 5.97
C LEU A 97 10.18 4.73 7.29
N ALA A 98 10.42 3.93 8.33
CA ALA A 98 10.90 4.43 9.62
C ALA A 98 12.29 5.09 9.53
N LYS A 99 13.17 4.64 8.61
CA LYS A 99 14.45 5.30 8.33
C LYS A 99 14.24 6.67 7.66
N ARG A 100 13.21 6.82 6.83
CA ARG A 100 12.89 8.07 6.11
C ARG A 100 12.25 9.16 6.96
N VAL A 101 11.66 8.79 8.11
CA VAL A 101 11.08 9.75 9.06
C VAL A 101 12.04 10.88 9.41
N ASN A 102 13.33 10.60 9.62
CA ASN A 102 14.29 11.65 9.98
C ASN A 102 14.80 12.47 8.80
N SER A 103 14.84 11.89 7.60
CA SER A 103 15.35 12.60 6.42
C SER A 103 14.29 13.45 5.73
N LYS A 104 13.00 13.13 5.94
CA LYS A 104 11.88 13.80 5.27
C LYS A 104 11.01 14.68 6.16
N LEU A 105 11.13 14.55 7.49
CA LEU A 105 10.33 15.33 8.43
C LEU A 105 11.25 16.13 9.36
N THR A 106 10.86 17.37 9.63
CA THR A 106 11.55 18.22 10.61
C THR A 106 11.36 17.68 12.03
N VAL A 107 12.07 18.23 13.01
CA VAL A 107 11.89 17.87 14.43
C VAL A 107 10.45 18.15 14.87
N ASP A 108 9.95 19.35 14.57
CA ASP A 108 8.62 19.79 15.00
C ASP A 108 7.50 18.95 14.34
N GLU A 109 7.63 18.65 13.05
CA GLU A 109 6.68 17.77 12.35
C GLU A 109 6.64 16.37 12.94
N ARG A 110 7.80 15.82 13.32
CA ARG A 110 7.87 14.50 13.97
C ARG A 110 7.16 14.51 15.31
N GLU A 111 7.41 15.51 16.16
CA GLU A 111 6.75 15.58 17.46
C GLU A 111 5.24 15.82 17.33
N MET A 112 4.80 16.67 16.39
CA MET A 112 3.36 16.84 16.09
C MET A 112 2.72 15.51 15.68
N LEU A 113 3.37 14.74 14.79
CA LEU A 113 2.88 13.43 14.40
C LEU A 113 2.88 12.45 15.57
N TYR A 114 3.90 12.46 16.41
CA TYR A 114 3.94 11.57 17.57
C TYR A 114 2.83 11.87 18.57
N VAL A 115 2.50 13.14 18.82
CA VAL A 115 1.35 13.50 19.65
C VAL A 115 0.05 13.04 18.99
N LYS A 116 -0.15 13.37 17.71
CA LYS A 116 -1.39 13.03 16.98
C LYS A 116 -1.63 11.52 16.87
N TRP A 117 -0.58 10.74 16.68
CA TRP A 117 -0.62 9.29 16.52
C TRP A 117 -0.41 8.53 17.84
N GLU A 118 -0.49 9.24 18.97
CA GLU A 118 -0.41 8.67 20.32
C GLU A 118 0.86 7.82 20.54
N ILE A 119 2.00 8.33 20.08
CA ILE A 119 3.31 7.73 20.26
C ILE A 119 3.94 8.28 21.54
N PRO A 120 4.13 7.45 22.60
CA PRO A 120 4.63 7.93 23.88
C PRO A 120 5.97 8.66 23.78
N PRO A 121 6.16 9.77 24.51
CA PRO A 121 7.46 10.43 24.61
C PRO A 121 8.48 9.50 25.28
N GLY A 122 9.76 9.62 24.91
CA GLY A 122 10.85 8.82 25.49
C GLY A 122 10.85 7.32 25.15
N GLY A 123 9.88 6.83 24.35
CA GLY A 123 9.81 5.43 23.92
C GLY A 123 10.98 5.01 23.02
N LYS A 124 11.32 3.72 23.02
CA LYS A 124 12.29 3.15 22.06
C LYS A 124 11.65 3.06 20.68
N GLN A 125 12.41 3.36 19.63
CA GLN A 125 11.99 3.22 18.23
C GLN A 125 10.70 3.97 17.85
N ARG A 126 10.43 5.17 18.41
CA ARG A 126 9.23 6.00 18.12
C ARG A 126 8.91 6.12 16.62
N ARG A 127 9.94 6.21 15.76
CA ARG A 127 9.80 6.21 14.29
C ARG A 127 9.10 4.97 13.75
N LEU A 128 9.52 3.79 14.21
CA LEU A 128 8.91 2.53 13.79
C LEU A 128 7.51 2.38 14.38
N GLN A 129 7.28 2.86 15.61
CA GLN A 129 5.94 2.86 16.21
C GLN A 129 4.96 3.71 15.38
N LEU A 130 5.36 4.92 14.97
CA LEU A 130 4.57 5.78 14.07
C LEU A 130 4.23 5.03 12.78
N VAL A 131 5.24 4.50 12.08
CA VAL A 131 5.04 3.80 10.81
C VAL A 131 4.19 2.54 10.97
N ASN A 132 4.29 1.82 12.08
CA ASN A 132 3.46 0.66 12.38
C ASN A 132 1.98 1.00 12.59
N LYS A 133 1.64 2.25 12.93
CA LYS A 133 0.24 2.70 13.01
C LYS A 133 -0.34 3.13 11.66
N LEU A 134 0.47 3.49 10.67
CA LEU A 134 -0.01 3.90 9.35
C LEU A 134 -0.70 2.74 8.62
N TRP A 135 -1.80 3.05 7.91
CA TRP A 135 -2.57 2.09 7.09
C TRP A 135 -3.08 0.85 7.83
N THR A 136 -3.29 0.97 9.15
CA THR A 136 -3.80 -0.13 10.01
C THR A 136 -5.31 -0.23 10.12
N ASP A 137 -6.05 0.88 10.01
CA ASP A 137 -7.52 0.90 10.07
C ASP A 137 -8.08 1.15 8.66
N PRO A 138 -8.48 0.08 7.93
CA PRO A 138 -9.02 0.20 6.57
C PRO A 138 -10.46 0.74 6.54
N LEU A 139 -11.16 0.81 7.67
CA LEU A 139 -12.55 1.27 7.75
C LEU A 139 -12.65 2.77 8.02
N ASN A 140 -11.62 3.35 8.64
CA ASN A 140 -11.53 4.77 8.92
C ASN A 140 -10.88 5.53 7.75
N MET A 141 -11.70 6.15 6.90
CA MET A 141 -11.22 6.89 5.73
C MET A 141 -10.37 8.12 6.09
N GLN A 142 -10.57 8.72 7.27
CA GLN A 142 -9.71 9.80 7.75
C GLN A 142 -8.31 9.27 8.09
N HIS A 143 -8.23 8.13 8.78
CA HIS A 143 -6.97 7.44 9.05
C HIS A 143 -6.24 7.05 7.76
N VAL A 144 -6.97 6.52 6.77
CA VAL A 144 -6.42 6.18 5.45
C VAL A 144 -5.83 7.40 4.77
N LYS A 145 -6.58 8.50 4.71
CA LYS A 145 -6.13 9.75 4.09
C LYS A 145 -4.87 10.28 4.75
N GLU A 146 -4.86 10.39 6.08
CA GLU A 146 -3.70 10.89 6.82
C GLU A 146 -2.50 9.96 6.71
N SER A 147 -2.72 8.65 6.70
CA SER A 147 -1.67 7.66 6.45
C SER A 147 -1.04 7.87 5.07
N ALA A 148 -1.86 8.09 4.02
CA ALA A 148 -1.40 8.34 2.67
C ALA A 148 -0.55 9.63 2.60
N GLU A 149 -1.00 10.71 3.22
CA GLU A 149 -0.28 11.99 3.25
C GLU A 149 1.10 11.87 3.92
N ILE A 150 1.17 11.18 5.07
CA ILE A 150 2.43 10.95 5.77
C ILE A 150 3.37 10.10 4.90
N VAL A 151 2.89 8.98 4.36
CA VAL A 151 3.71 8.10 3.52
C VAL A 151 4.20 8.81 2.27
N ALA A 152 3.34 9.59 1.60
CA ALA A 152 3.70 10.36 0.41
C ALA A 152 4.84 11.34 0.68
N LYS A 153 4.81 12.01 1.83
CA LYS A 153 5.91 12.85 2.28
C LYS A 153 7.17 12.05 2.60
N LEU A 154 7.04 10.91 3.28
CA LEU A 154 8.17 10.04 3.58
C LEU A 154 8.87 9.53 2.32
N VAL A 155 8.15 9.21 1.25
CA VAL A 155 8.75 8.71 0.01
C VAL A 155 9.11 9.82 -0.99
N GLY A 156 8.55 11.02 -0.83
CA GLY A 156 8.85 12.20 -1.65
C GLY A 156 7.93 12.39 -2.85
N PHE A 157 6.72 11.82 -2.85
CA PHE A 157 5.78 11.91 -4.00
C PHE A 157 5.29 13.33 -4.31
N CYS A 158 5.45 14.28 -3.38
CA CYS A 158 4.94 15.66 -3.54
C CYS A 158 6.04 16.72 -3.51
N GLU A 159 7.31 16.32 -3.60
CA GLU A 159 8.45 17.25 -3.43
C GLU A 159 8.93 17.92 -4.73
N SER A 160 8.62 17.37 -5.93
CA SER A 160 9.16 17.89 -7.19
C SER A 160 8.29 18.94 -7.89
N GLY A 161 7.10 19.27 -7.39
CA GLY A 161 6.17 20.16 -8.11
C GLY A 161 5.65 19.59 -9.44
N GLU A 162 6.11 18.40 -9.85
CA GLU A 162 5.55 17.64 -10.96
C GLU A 162 4.27 16.95 -10.48
N HIS A 163 3.20 17.15 -11.23
CA HIS A 163 2.01 16.34 -11.08
C HIS A 163 2.38 14.89 -11.42
N VAL A 164 2.22 13.98 -10.45
CA VAL A 164 2.27 12.54 -10.74
C VAL A 164 1.17 12.25 -11.76
N SER A 165 1.54 12.02 -13.01
CA SER A 165 0.56 11.74 -14.06
C SER A 165 0.04 10.31 -13.90
N LYS A 166 -1.27 10.11 -14.15
CA LYS A 166 -1.88 8.76 -14.15
C LYS A 166 -1.24 7.85 -15.20
N GLU A 167 -0.69 8.44 -16.24
CA GLU A 167 0.09 7.77 -17.28
C GLU A 167 1.37 7.15 -16.70
N MET A 168 2.05 7.79 -15.75
CA MET A 168 3.22 7.22 -15.06
C MET A 168 2.88 6.11 -14.06
N PHE A 169 1.59 5.90 -13.74
CA PHE A 169 1.14 4.71 -13.02
C PHE A 169 1.12 3.47 -13.94
N GLU A 170 1.92 3.45 -15.01
CA GLU A 170 2.07 2.31 -15.91
C GLU A 170 2.16 1.05 -15.07
N LEU A 171 1.10 0.26 -15.19
CA LEU A 171 0.79 -0.88 -14.38
C LEU A 171 1.95 -1.86 -14.59
N ASN A 172 2.84 -1.95 -13.61
CA ASN A 172 3.86 -3.00 -13.56
C ASN A 172 3.14 -4.33 -13.33
N PHE A 173 2.56 -4.86 -14.40
CA PHE A 173 1.91 -6.18 -14.47
C PHE A 173 2.92 -7.33 -14.58
N ALA A 174 4.22 -7.03 -14.47
CA ALA A 174 5.25 -8.05 -14.58
C ALA A 174 5.14 -9.05 -13.41
N ASN A 175 5.08 -10.33 -13.79
CA ASN A 175 5.45 -11.43 -12.92
C ASN A 175 6.84 -11.14 -12.30
N PRO A 176 7.15 -11.59 -11.07
CA PRO A 176 8.34 -11.17 -10.30
C PRO A 176 9.72 -11.37 -10.95
N CYS A 177 9.81 -11.94 -12.16
CA CYS A 177 11.05 -12.46 -12.72
C CYS A 177 11.79 -11.52 -13.70
N ASP A 178 11.12 -10.57 -14.37
CA ASP A 178 11.74 -9.91 -15.53
C ASP A 178 12.09 -8.42 -15.38
N LYS A 179 13.26 -8.11 -15.93
CA LYS A 179 14.23 -7.08 -15.52
C LYS A 179 14.02 -5.69 -16.13
N LYS A 180 14.36 -4.69 -15.30
CA LYS A 180 15.12 -3.43 -15.56
C LYS A 180 14.63 -2.45 -16.63
N THR A 181 14.17 -1.25 -16.21
CA THR A 181 14.77 0.07 -16.55
C THR A 181 14.10 1.21 -15.74
N TRP A 182 14.94 2.10 -15.17
CA TRP A 182 14.72 3.53 -14.80
C TRP A 182 15.03 3.93 -13.34
N MET A 183 16.16 4.66 -13.21
CA MET A 183 16.88 5.18 -12.04
C MET A 183 16.15 6.22 -11.14
N GLY A 184 14.84 6.39 -11.24
CA GLY A 184 14.05 7.26 -10.33
C GLY A 184 13.21 6.49 -9.29
N TRP A 185 13.06 5.17 -9.46
CA TRP A 185 12.03 4.38 -8.79
C TRP A 185 12.56 3.10 -8.14
N ASN A 186 13.78 3.14 -7.60
CA ASN A 186 14.40 1.99 -6.94
C ASN A 186 13.91 1.82 -5.49
N LEU A 187 12.69 1.29 -5.30
CA LEU A 187 12.31 0.79 -3.99
C LEU A 187 11.53 -0.52 -3.89
N ILE A 188 11.46 -1.33 -4.93
CA ILE A 188 10.93 -2.70 -4.76
C ILE A 188 11.77 -3.74 -5.51
N SER A 189 13.10 -3.65 -5.48
CA SER A 189 13.95 -4.59 -6.24
C SER A 189 15.10 -5.27 -5.50
N ASN A 190 15.14 -5.27 -4.16
CA ASN A 190 16.25 -5.91 -3.43
C ASN A 190 15.84 -6.81 -2.25
N LEU A 191 14.76 -7.59 -2.37
CA LEU A 191 14.36 -8.52 -1.31
C LEU A 191 13.86 -9.90 -1.74
N LEU A 192 14.15 -10.33 -2.97
CA LEU A 192 13.90 -11.70 -3.40
C LEU A 192 15.14 -12.21 -4.15
N ASN A 193 15.96 -13.01 -3.45
CA ASN A 193 16.96 -13.86 -4.11
C ASN A 193 16.22 -15.06 -4.70
N LEU A 194 15.74 -14.89 -5.93
CA LEU A 194 15.69 -15.90 -6.98
C LEU A 194 16.20 -15.23 -8.26
#